data_AF-A0A026WIJ1-F1
#
_entry.id   AF-A0A026WIJ1-F1
#
_cell.length_a   1.000
_cell.length_b   1.000
_cell.length_c   1.000
_cell.angle_alpha   90.00
_cell.angle_beta   90.00
_cell.angle_gamma   90.00
#
_symmetry.space_group_name_H-M   'P 1'
#
loop_
_entity.id
_entity.type
_entity.pdbx_description
1 polymer ?
#
loop_
_entity_poly.entity_id
_entity_poly.type
_entity_poly.pdbx_seq_one_letter_code
_entity_poly.pdbx_strand_id
1 'polypeptide(L)'
;MVQGKPKYLRERGNKGSKKIIARWRCGNEEERNRFWAGEGGRNCQICGKEEGAIEHILTHVEKENRFRVRELLGEEGNLGKIKCMREIERLREDAKKEKVNEGMNG
;
A
#
# COMPACT_ATOMS: atom_id res chain seq x y z
N MET A 1 14.31 27.37 6.48
CA MET A 1 13.36 26.28 6.16
C MET A 1 13.83 25.59 4.90
N VAL A 2 14.00 24.27 4.88
CA VAL A 2 14.25 23.54 3.62
C VAL A 2 12.93 23.49 2.87
N GLN A 3 12.72 24.44 1.94
CA GLN A 3 11.56 24.45 1.05
C GLN A 3 11.59 23.21 0.16
N GLY A 4 10.46 22.51 0.03
CA GLY A 4 10.31 21.34 -0.84
C GLY A 4 10.32 19.96 -0.15
N LYS A 5 10.68 19.85 1.14
CA LYS A 5 10.65 18.55 1.85
C LYS A 5 9.29 18.33 2.55
N PRO A 6 8.53 17.26 2.24
CA PRO A 6 7.26 16.94 2.90
C PRO A 6 7.34 16.91 4.43
N LYS A 7 6.25 17.27 5.13
CA LYS A 7 6.19 17.31 6.61
C LYS A 7 6.62 15.98 7.27
N TYR A 8 6.12 14.84 6.80
CA TYR A 8 6.48 13.52 7.35
C TYR A 8 7.98 13.18 7.29
N LEU A 9 8.76 13.84 6.41
CA LEU A 9 10.21 13.65 6.33
C LEU A 9 10.99 14.58 7.28
N ARG A 10 10.36 15.63 7.80
CA ARG A 10 10.97 16.65 8.67
C ARG A 10 10.94 16.27 10.15
N GLU A 11 9.95 15.50 10.59
CA GLU A 11 9.80 15.09 11.98
C GLU A 11 10.93 14.13 12.41
N ARG A 12 11.46 14.25 13.64
CA ARG A 12 12.49 13.32 14.18
C ARG A 12 11.82 12.00 14.59
N GLY A 13 12.45 10.87 14.26
CA GLY A 13 11.95 9.52 14.62
C GLY A 13 11.30 8.72 13.48
N ASN A 14 11.16 7.40 13.73
CA ASN A 14 10.45 6.37 12.95
C ASN A 14 10.79 6.26 11.44
N LYS A 15 12.06 5.95 11.12
CA LYS A 15 12.55 5.72 9.73
C LYS A 15 11.68 4.72 8.93
N GLY A 16 11.17 3.67 9.59
CA GLY A 16 10.34 2.65 8.94
C GLY A 16 9.03 3.22 8.40
N SER A 17 8.33 4.04 9.20
CA SER A 17 7.05 4.64 8.78
C SER A 17 7.24 5.67 7.65
N LYS A 18 8.37 6.39 7.63
CA LYS A 18 8.70 7.31 6.53
C LYS A 18 8.90 6.60 5.20
N LYS A 19 9.56 5.43 5.21
CA LYS A 19 9.77 4.62 4.01
C LYS A 19 8.44 4.13 3.45
N ILE A 20 7.55 3.65 4.31
CA ILE A 20 6.21 3.21 3.92
C ILE A 20 5.45 4.37 3.26
N ILE A 21 5.31 5.52 3.95
CA ILE A 21 4.61 6.70 3.41
C ILE A 21 5.18 7.12 2.04
N ALA A 22 6.51 7.11 1.88
CA ALA A 22 7.14 7.48 0.62
C ALA A 22 6.78 6.52 -0.53
N ARG A 23 6.78 5.20 -0.31
CA ARG A 23 6.41 4.21 -1.33
C ARG A 23 4.96 4.38 -1.78
N TRP A 24 4.05 4.60 -0.83
CA TRP A 24 2.64 4.86 -1.13
C TRP A 24 2.46 6.14 -1.95
N ARG A 25 3.12 7.24 -1.57
CA ARG A 25 3.03 8.52 -2.30
C ARG A 25 3.62 8.48 -3.70
N CYS A 26 4.61 7.62 -3.94
CA CYS A 26 5.25 7.46 -5.24
C CYS A 26 4.56 6.41 -6.12
N GLY A 27 3.43 5.83 -5.69
CA GLY A 27 2.68 4.84 -6.47
C GLY A 27 3.33 3.46 -6.56
N ASN A 28 4.37 3.20 -5.75
CA ASN A 28 5.07 1.90 -5.73
C ASN A 28 4.18 0.75 -5.29
N GLU A 29 3.14 1.08 -4.50
CA GLU A 29 2.24 0.10 -3.92
C GLU A 29 1.06 -0.24 -4.84
N GLU A 30 0.94 0.39 -6.01
CA GLU A 30 -0.11 0.05 -6.97
C GLU A 30 0.43 -0.92 -8.02
N GLU A 31 -0.09 -2.14 -8.04
CA GLU A 31 0.22 -3.13 -9.06
C GLU A 31 -0.13 -2.64 -10.47
N ARG A 32 -1.18 -1.80 -10.59
CA ARG A 32 -1.59 -1.18 -11.86
C ARG A 32 -0.47 -0.38 -12.53
N ASN A 33 0.45 0.19 -11.75
CA ASN A 33 1.58 0.98 -12.25
C ASN A 33 2.70 0.13 -12.87
N ARG A 34 2.65 -1.21 -12.78
CA ARG A 34 3.64 -2.13 -13.36
C ARG A 34 3.40 -2.31 -14.85
N PHE A 35 3.67 -1.28 -15.65
CA PHE A 35 3.48 -1.32 -17.11
C PHE A 35 4.31 -2.41 -17.82
N TRP A 36 5.38 -2.88 -17.19
CA TRP A 36 6.21 -3.97 -17.67
C TRP A 36 5.65 -5.37 -17.36
N ALA A 37 4.60 -5.48 -16.54
CA ALA A 37 4.01 -6.74 -16.17
C ALA A 37 2.98 -7.20 -17.21
N GLY A 38 3.02 -8.48 -17.57
CA GLY A 38 2.08 -9.12 -18.48
C GLY A 38 0.67 -9.26 -17.89
N GLU A 39 -0.19 -9.99 -18.59
CA GLU A 39 -1.58 -10.24 -18.18
C GLU A 39 -1.65 -10.90 -16.79
N GLY A 40 -2.50 -10.38 -15.91
CA GLY A 40 -2.58 -10.79 -14.49
C GLY A 40 -1.46 -10.26 -13.58
N GLY A 41 -0.34 -9.79 -14.13
CA GLY A 41 0.78 -9.22 -13.35
C GLY A 41 0.50 -7.84 -12.74
N ARG A 42 -0.61 -7.21 -13.15
CA ARG A 42 -1.12 -5.92 -12.64
C ARG A 42 -2.29 -6.08 -11.66
N ASN A 43 -2.71 -7.31 -11.38
CA ASN A 43 -3.83 -7.58 -10.48
C ASN A 43 -3.44 -7.38 -9.01
N CYS A 44 -4.41 -6.99 -8.19
CA CYS A 44 -4.27 -6.82 -6.75
C CYS A 44 -3.63 -8.05 -6.12
N GLN A 45 -2.56 -7.86 -5.34
CA GLN A 45 -1.86 -8.99 -4.71
C GLN A 45 -2.67 -9.68 -3.62
N ILE A 46 -3.69 -9.00 -3.07
CA ILE A 46 -4.57 -9.54 -2.03
C ILE A 46 -5.61 -10.46 -2.66
N CYS A 47 -6.41 -9.98 -3.61
CA CYS A 47 -7.52 -10.76 -4.18
C CYS A 47 -7.20 -11.47 -5.50
N GLY A 48 -6.24 -10.97 -6.28
CA GLY A 48 -5.88 -11.48 -7.61
C GLY A 48 -6.91 -11.22 -8.72
N LYS A 49 -8.06 -10.60 -8.43
CA LYS A 49 -9.23 -10.52 -9.33
C LYS A 49 -9.34 -9.22 -10.12
N GLU A 50 -9.01 -8.09 -9.51
CA GLU A 50 -9.10 -6.76 -10.14
C GLU A 50 -7.72 -6.12 -10.28
N GLU A 51 -7.59 -5.07 -11.10
CA GLU A 51 -6.35 -4.27 -11.17
C GLU A 51 -6.00 -3.72 -9.77
N GLY A 52 -4.75 -3.86 -9.34
CA GLY A 52 -4.29 -3.35 -8.04
C GLY A 52 -4.05 -1.84 -8.07
N ALA A 53 -5.11 -1.07 -8.31
CA ALA A 53 -5.15 0.37 -8.10
C ALA A 53 -5.31 0.68 -6.60
N ILE A 54 -4.83 1.85 -6.16
CA ILE A 54 -4.90 2.24 -4.74
C ILE A 54 -6.32 2.22 -4.20
N GLU A 55 -7.30 2.64 -4.98
CA GLU A 55 -8.72 2.62 -4.60
C GLU A 55 -9.20 1.20 -4.30
N HIS A 56 -8.84 0.24 -5.16
CA HIS A 56 -9.20 -1.16 -4.97
C HIS A 56 -8.49 -1.74 -3.74
N ILE A 57 -7.18 -1.51 -3.61
CA ILE A 57 -6.37 -2.05 -2.49
C ILE A 57 -6.94 -1.59 -1.13
N LEU A 58 -7.41 -0.35 -1.03
CA LEU A 58 -7.95 0.19 0.22
C LEU A 58 -9.27 -0.45 0.65
N THR A 59 -10.05 -1.03 -0.28
CA THR A 59 -11.31 -1.70 0.06
C THR A 59 -11.11 -2.93 0.96
N HIS A 60 -9.89 -3.50 0.98
CA HIS A 60 -9.55 -4.65 1.81
C HIS A 60 -9.39 -4.33 3.30
N VAL A 61 -9.12 -3.07 3.66
CA VAL A 61 -8.89 -2.65 5.04
C VAL A 61 -9.93 -1.66 5.55
N GLU A 62 -10.48 -0.83 4.66
CA GLU A 62 -11.40 0.24 5.02
C GLU A 62 -12.68 0.14 4.18
N LYS A 63 -13.54 -0.83 4.53
CA LYS A 63 -14.85 -1.03 3.89
C LYS A 63 -15.77 0.20 4.02
N GLU A 64 -15.56 1.03 5.03
CA GLU A 64 -16.33 2.25 5.32
C GLU A 64 -15.69 3.54 4.76
N ASN A 65 -14.58 3.44 4.00
CA ASN A 65 -13.97 4.58 3.32
C ASN A 65 -13.51 5.72 4.28
N ARG A 66 -12.98 5.38 5.47
CA ARG A 66 -12.50 6.37 6.45
C ARG A 66 -11.37 7.26 5.94
N PHE A 67 -10.65 6.84 4.92
CA PHE A 67 -9.60 7.63 4.29
C PHE A 67 -9.85 7.72 2.79
N ARG A 68 -10.04 8.94 2.27
CA ARG A 68 -9.89 9.17 0.83
C ARG A 68 -8.42 8.97 0.46
N VAL A 69 -8.13 8.54 -0.78
CA VAL A 69 -6.76 8.39 -1.31
C VAL A 69 -5.90 9.62 -1.03
N ARG A 70 -6.47 10.82 -1.26
CA ARG A 70 -5.81 12.11 -0.99
C ARG A 70 -5.41 12.28 0.48
N GLU A 71 -6.25 11.82 1.39
CA GLU A 71 -5.99 11.91 2.84
C GLU A 71 -4.90 10.92 3.23
N LEU A 72 -4.98 9.68 2.75
CA LEU A 72 -3.96 8.65 2.98
C LEU A 72 -2.57 9.08 2.51
N LEU A 73 -2.50 9.72 1.33
CA LEU A 73 -1.24 10.17 0.70
C LEU A 73 -0.80 11.58 1.14
N GLY A 74 -1.52 12.22 2.05
CA GLY A 74 -1.22 13.57 2.55
C GLY A 74 0.18 13.71 3.16
N GLU A 75 0.63 14.95 3.39
CA GLU A 75 1.98 15.21 3.94
C GLU A 75 2.13 14.86 5.42
N GLU A 76 1.02 14.68 6.11
CA GLU A 76 0.95 14.39 7.53
C GLU A 76 0.99 12.89 7.78
N GLY A 77 2.01 12.44 8.50
CA GLY A 77 2.11 11.07 8.99
C GLY A 77 1.26 10.90 10.25
N ASN A 78 -0.03 10.62 10.09
CA ASN A 78 -0.86 10.24 11.24
C ASN A 78 -0.79 8.72 11.49
N LEU A 79 -1.05 8.30 12.72
CA LEU A 79 -0.98 6.89 13.12
C LEU A 79 -2.00 6.01 12.39
N GLY A 80 -3.19 6.54 12.07
CA GLY A 80 -4.24 5.82 11.35
C GLY A 80 -3.82 5.40 9.94
N LYS A 81 -3.18 6.29 9.18
CA LYS A 81 -2.65 6.03 7.84
C LYS A 81 -1.56 4.97 7.88
N ILE A 82 -0.62 5.09 8.82
CA ILE A 82 0.48 4.13 8.96
C ILE A 82 -0.08 2.74 9.33
N LYS A 83 -1.11 2.69 10.19
CA LYS A 83 -1.78 1.44 10.54
C LYS A 83 -2.44 0.80 9.32
N CYS A 84 -3.21 1.58 8.55
CA CYS A 84 -3.83 1.15 7.30
C CYS A 84 -2.79 0.58 6.32
N MET A 85 -1.70 1.31 6.07
CA MET A 85 -0.63 0.88 5.16
C MET A 85 0.03 -0.44 5.60
N ARG A 86 0.27 -0.62 6.91
CA ARG A 86 0.84 -1.86 7.47
C ARG A 86 -0.13 -3.03 7.43
N GLU A 87 -1.42 -2.77 7.56
CA GLU A 87 -2.45 -3.81 7.47
C GLU A 87 -2.53 -4.38 6.06
N ILE A 88 -2.43 -3.51 5.05
CA ILE A 88 -2.32 -3.91 3.64
C ILE A 88 -1.06 -4.76 3.40
N GLU A 89 0.09 -4.38 3.96
CA GLU A 89 1.32 -5.19 3.88
C GLU A 89 1.10 -6.60 4.45
N ARG A 90 0.43 -6.73 5.61
CA ARG A 90 0.11 -8.03 6.21
C ARG A 90 -0.82 -8.86 5.35
N LEU A 91 -1.90 -8.28 4.84
CA LEU A 91 -2.84 -8.99 3.94
C LEU A 91 -2.14 -9.54 2.70
N ARG A 92 -1.18 -8.80 2.14
CA ARG A 92 -0.36 -9.27 1.02
C ARG A 92 0.58 -10.41 1.41
N GLU A 93 1.16 -10.37 2.61
CA GLU A 93 2.00 -11.46 3.11
C GLU A 93 1.18 -12.74 3.33
N ASP A 94 -0.02 -12.61 3.89
CA ASP A 94 -0.89 -13.75 4.14
C ASP A 94 -1.40 -14.37 2.82
N ALA A 95 -1.85 -13.55 1.87
CA ALA A 95 -2.21 -14.03 0.53
C ALA A 95 -1.05 -14.71 -0.22
N LYS A 96 0.21 -14.31 0.05
CA LYS A 96 1.39 -15.00 -0.50
C LYS A 96 1.60 -16.36 0.16
N LYS A 97 1.45 -16.46 1.48
CA LYS A 97 1.59 -17.74 2.22
C LYS A 97 0.52 -18.74 1.78
N GLU A 98 -0.72 -18.29 1.60
CA GLU A 98 -1.82 -19.13 1.12
C GLU A 98 -1.51 -19.74 -0.25
N LYS A 99 -1.05 -18.92 -1.20
CA LYS A 99 -0.65 -19.39 -2.54
C LYS A 99 0.51 -20.40 -2.52
N VAL A 100 1.49 -20.20 -1.63
CA VAL A 100 2.60 -21.15 -1.46
C VAL A 100 2.09 -22.47 -0.88
N ASN A 101 1.22 -22.43 0.12
CA ASN A 101 0.64 -23.62 0.72
C ASN A 101 -0.25 -24.39 -0.28
N GLU A 102 -1.03 -23.70 -1.11
CA GLU A 102 -1.83 -24.32 -2.17
C GLU A 102 -0.95 -25.00 -3.22
N GLY A 103 0.14 -24.36 -3.64
CA GLY A 103 1.09 -24.93 -4.62
C GLY A 103 1.96 -26.07 -4.09
N MET A 104 2.04 -26.27 -2.77
CA MET A 104 2.72 -27.41 -2.14
C MET A 104 1.80 -28.62 -1.90
N ASN A 105 0.48 -28.41 -1.97
CA ASN A 105 -0.54 -29.45 -1.76
C ASN A 105 -1.17 -29.96 -3.07
N GLY A 106 -0.69 -29.52 -4.23
CA GLY A 106 -1.07 -29.99 -5.57
C GLY A 106 0.05 -30.77 -6.23
#